data_AF-E1R298-F1
#
_entry.id   AF-E1R298-F1
#
_cell.length_a   1.000
_cell.length_b   1.000
_cell.length_c   1.000
_cell.angle_alpha   90.00
_cell.angle_beta   90.00
_cell.angle_gamma   90.00
#
_symmetry.space_group_name_H-M   'P 1'
#
loop_
_entity.id
_entity.type
_entity.pdbx_description
1 polymer ?
#
loop_
_entity_poly.entity_id
_entity_poly.type
_entity_poly.pdbx_seq_one_letter_code
_entity_poly.pdbx_strand_id
1 'polypeptide(L)'
;MGQWIHYEADIFFLMDTIHLLKRNLALEVDAAYFSEKVLDEIRFLDERLSGLSSALLSSTFLLDRNRYIRFLYKTQIAFSELVNAIADGTLGSQIGLSPHSDYFQELGLKKKNEAAVLLASTDIVPEADGDVDQISSEEFKYLFMESNDT
;
A
#
# COMPACT_ATOMS: atom_id res chain seq x y z
N MET A 1 9.07 -24.27 13.85
CA MET A 1 7.91 -23.50 14.36
C MET A 1 7.43 -22.63 13.21
N GLY A 2 6.20 -22.82 12.73
CA GLY A 2 5.65 -21.95 11.69
C GLY A 2 5.43 -20.56 12.27
N GLN A 3 6.10 -19.55 11.74
CA GLN A 3 5.80 -18.15 12.08
C GLN A 3 4.40 -17.84 11.54
N TRP A 4 3.52 -17.38 12.42
CA TRP A 4 2.19 -16.94 12.03
C TRP A 4 2.32 -15.55 11.39
N ILE A 5 1.87 -15.39 10.15
CA ILE A 5 1.83 -14.09 9.47
C ILE A 5 0.54 -13.37 9.88
N HIS A 6 0.66 -12.17 10.43
CA HIS A 6 -0.47 -11.35 10.84
C HIS A 6 -0.84 -10.39 9.71
N TYR A 7 -1.38 -10.92 8.61
CA TYR A 7 -1.58 -10.20 7.35
C TYR A 7 -2.18 -8.80 7.51
N GLU A 8 -3.25 -8.64 8.30
CA GLU A 8 -3.85 -7.33 8.52
C GLU A 8 -2.88 -6.33 9.16
N ALA A 9 -2.26 -6.71 10.27
CA ALA A 9 -1.32 -5.85 10.99
C ALA A 9 -0.07 -5.56 10.15
N ASP A 10 0.45 -6.57 9.45
CA ASP A 10 1.64 -6.45 8.61
C ASP A 10 1.37 -5.51 7.42
N ILE A 11 0.24 -5.68 6.73
CA ILE A 11 -0.15 -4.80 5.61
C ILE A 11 -0.40 -3.37 6.11
N PHE A 12 -1.09 -3.22 7.24
CA PHE A 12 -1.34 -1.92 7.85
C PHE A 12 -0.04 -1.19 8.21
N PHE A 13 0.91 -1.90 8.84
CA PHE A 13 2.22 -1.35 9.16
C PHE A 13 2.98 -0.86 7.92
N LEU A 14 2.96 -1.62 6.82
CA LEU A 14 3.60 -1.21 5.58
C LEU A 14 2.92 0.01 4.97
N MET A 15 1.59 0.10 5.03
CA MET A 15 0.84 1.26 4.56
C MET A 15 1.20 2.54 5.34
N ASP A 16 1.23 2.44 6.67
CA ASP A 16 1.64 3.55 7.53
C ASP A 16 3.09 3.96 7.27
N THR A 17 3.98 3.00 7.01
CA THR A 17 5.37 3.27 6.65
C THR A 17 5.46 4.03 5.32
N ILE A 18 4.66 3.66 4.31
CA ILE A 18 4.58 4.38 3.03
C ILE A 18 4.12 5.82 3.25
N HIS A 19 3.07 6.02 4.06
CA HIS A 19 2.54 7.36 4.36
C HIS A 19 3.54 8.22 5.14
N LEU A 20 4.24 7.62 6.11
CA LEU A 20 5.28 8.30 6.87
C LEU A 20 6.45 8.69 5.96
N LEU A 21 6.91 7.78 5.11
CA LEU A 21 7.98 8.06 4.14
C LEU A 21 7.57 9.19 3.21
N LYS A 22 6.34 9.15 2.66
CA LYS A 22 5.78 10.21 1.82
C LYS A 22 5.82 11.58 2.52
N ARG A 23 5.40 11.64 3.78
CA ARG A 23 5.44 12.86 4.59
C ARG A 23 6.87 13.34 4.86
N ASN A 24 7.78 12.43 5.16
CA ASN A 24 9.17 12.77 5.45
C ASN A 24 9.91 13.30 4.21
N LEU A 25 9.62 12.75 3.03
CA LEU A 25 10.20 13.20 1.76
C LEU A 25 9.66 14.57 1.30
N ALA A 26 8.55 15.03 1.87
CA ALA A 26 8.05 16.38 1.66
C ALA A 26 8.77 17.43 2.52
N LEU A 27 9.60 17.01 3.48
CA LEU A 27 10.39 17.91 4.32
C LEU A 27 11.69 18.30 3.62
N GLU A 28 12.16 19.52 3.89
CA GLU A 28 13.46 20.01 3.44
C GLU A 28 14.58 19.46 4.34
N VAL A 29 14.88 18.17 4.19
CA VAL A 29 15.95 17.49 4.92
C VAL A 29 17.22 17.38 4.09
N ASP A 30 18.37 17.37 4.76
CA ASP A 30 19.68 17.31 4.10
C ASP A 30 19.96 15.91 3.51
N ALA A 31 20.18 15.86 2.19
CA ALA A 31 20.50 14.66 1.44
C ALA A 31 21.65 13.84 2.03
N ALA A 32 22.67 14.50 2.60
CA ALA A 32 23.87 13.86 3.11
C ALA A 32 23.58 12.91 4.29
N TYR A 33 22.48 13.12 5.01
CA TYR A 33 22.11 12.33 6.19
C TYR A 33 21.00 11.31 5.90
N PHE A 34 20.13 11.57 4.93
CA PHE A 34 18.88 10.82 4.78
C PHE A 34 18.75 10.02 3.48
N SER A 35 19.59 10.25 2.47
CA SER A 35 19.50 9.56 1.17
C SER A 35 19.60 8.03 1.30
N GLU A 36 20.61 7.52 2.00
CA GLU A 36 20.79 6.08 2.22
C GLU A 36 19.65 5.47 3.03
N LYS A 37 19.22 6.16 4.09
CA LYS A 37 18.10 5.72 4.93
C LYS A 37 16.80 5.59 4.14
N VAL A 38 16.52 6.54 3.24
CA VAL A 38 15.35 6.50 2.35
C VAL A 38 15.45 5.31 1.39
N LEU A 39 16.61 5.09 0.79
CA LEU A 39 16.83 3.95 -0.12
C LEU A 39 16.59 2.62 0.58
N ASP A 40 17.09 2.45 1.79
CA ASP A 40 16.88 1.24 2.58
C ASP A 40 15.42 1.03 2.96
N GLU A 41 14.69 2.12 3.23
CA GLU A 41 13.26 2.04 3.53
C GLU A 41 12.44 1.62 2.30
N ILE A 42 12.81 2.13 1.11
CA ILE A 42 12.19 1.72 -0.16
C ILE A 42 12.47 0.24 -0.44
N ARG A 43 13.71 -0.23 -0.24
CA ARG A 43 14.07 -1.65 -0.39
C ARG A 43 13.29 -2.54 0.58
N PHE A 44 13.21 -2.14 1.84
CA PHE A 44 12.43 -2.84 2.85
C PHE A 44 10.95 -2.97 2.42
N LEU A 45 10.33 -1.88 1.96
CA LEU A 45 8.95 -1.91 1.47
C LEU A 45 8.78 -2.83 0.25
N ASP A 46 9.70 -2.77 -0.73
CA ASP A 46 9.66 -3.65 -1.90
C ASP A 46 9.68 -5.13 -1.49
N GLU A 47 10.69 -5.53 -0.71
CA GLU A 47 10.90 -6.90 -0.29
C GLU A 47 9.71 -7.44 0.52
N ARG A 48 9.19 -6.65 1.46
CA ARG A 48 8.07 -7.08 2.32
C ARG A 48 6.76 -7.18 1.54
N LEU A 49 6.47 -6.25 0.64
CA LEU A 49 5.27 -6.32 -0.20
C LEU A 49 5.32 -7.51 -1.16
N SER A 50 6.46 -7.79 -1.80
CA SER A 50 6.60 -8.98 -2.67
C SER A 50 6.51 -10.27 -1.85
N GLY A 51 7.07 -10.28 -0.64
CA GLY A 51 6.99 -11.42 0.28
C GLY A 51 5.56 -11.73 0.72
N LEU A 52 4.79 -10.72 1.14
CA LEU A 52 3.39 -10.86 1.52
C LEU A 52 2.51 -11.29 0.33
N SER A 53 2.75 -10.73 -0.85
CA SER A 53 2.06 -11.13 -2.08
C SER A 53 2.26 -12.63 -2.37
N SER A 54 3.51 -13.08 -2.32
CA SER A 54 3.87 -14.49 -2.52
C SER A 54 3.23 -15.40 -1.47
N ALA A 55 3.20 -14.96 -0.21
CA ALA A 55 2.58 -15.70 0.89
C ALA A 55 1.05 -15.82 0.73
N LEU A 56 0.37 -14.74 0.34
CA LEU A 56 -1.08 -14.73 0.10
C LEU A 56 -1.48 -15.58 -1.11
N LEU A 57 -0.67 -15.59 -2.17
CA LEU A 57 -0.92 -16.40 -3.37
C LEU A 57 -0.69 -17.89 -3.14
N SER A 58 0.29 -18.25 -2.30
CA SER A 58 0.58 -19.66 -1.99
C SER A 58 -0.33 -20.27 -0.91
N SER A 59 -0.99 -19.45 -0.09
CA SER A 59 -1.86 -19.93 0.99
C SER A 59 -3.25 -20.35 0.48
N THR A 60 -3.54 -21.66 0.50
CA THR A 60 -4.79 -22.23 0.01
C THR A 60 -5.99 -22.09 0.97
N PHE A 61 -5.75 -21.96 2.28
CA PHE A 61 -6.80 -22.02 3.31
C PHE A 61 -6.81 -20.79 4.23
N LEU A 62 -6.60 -19.60 3.66
CA LEU A 62 -6.63 -18.37 4.43
C LEU A 62 -8.07 -17.83 4.53
N LEU A 63 -8.59 -17.77 5.76
CA LEU A 63 -9.84 -17.06 6.06
C LEU A 63 -9.65 -15.57 5.72
N ASP A 64 -10.65 -14.92 5.13
CA ASP A 64 -10.58 -13.53 4.67
C ASP A 64 -9.48 -13.20 3.65
N ARG A 65 -8.99 -14.19 2.90
CA ARG A 65 -7.99 -14.00 1.83
C ARG A 65 -8.29 -12.82 0.91
N ASN A 66 -9.54 -12.70 0.47
CA ASN A 66 -9.99 -11.62 -0.41
C ASN A 66 -9.85 -10.23 0.23
N ARG A 67 -10.10 -10.11 1.54
CA ARG A 67 -9.91 -8.85 2.28
C ARG A 67 -8.42 -8.48 2.32
N TYR A 68 -7.55 -9.43 2.65
CA TYR A 68 -6.10 -9.18 2.69
C TYR A 68 -5.53 -8.87 1.31
N ILE A 69 -6.05 -9.50 0.25
CA ILE A 69 -5.67 -9.17 -1.12
C ILE A 69 -6.07 -7.74 -1.48
N ARG A 70 -7.29 -7.29 -1.13
CA ARG A 70 -7.70 -5.89 -1.35
C ARG A 70 -6.80 -4.91 -0.60
N PHE A 71 -6.46 -5.20 0.66
CA PHE A 71 -5.57 -4.35 1.44
C PHE A 71 -4.16 -4.31 0.83
N LEU A 72 -3.58 -5.47 0.52
CA LEU A 72 -2.25 -5.53 -0.07
C LEU A 72 -2.21 -4.86 -1.46
N TYR A 73 -3.26 -5.04 -2.26
CA TYR A 73 -3.42 -4.34 -3.54
C TYR A 73 -3.33 -2.82 -3.35
N LYS A 74 -4.15 -2.25 -2.45
CA LYS A 74 -4.13 -0.81 -2.15
C LYS A 74 -2.76 -0.35 -1.67
N THR A 75 -2.11 -1.11 -0.80
CA THR A 75 -0.76 -0.80 -0.31
C THR A 75 0.31 -0.85 -1.42
N GLN A 76 0.23 -1.82 -2.34
CA GLN A 76 1.15 -1.89 -3.49
C GLN A 76 0.94 -0.75 -4.49
N ILE A 77 -0.30 -0.32 -4.71
CA ILE A 77 -0.59 0.86 -5.54
C ILE A 77 -0.03 2.12 -4.88
N ALA A 78 -0.28 2.34 -3.59
CA ALA A 78 0.26 3.48 -2.85
C ALA A 78 1.80 3.51 -2.88
N PHE A 79 2.46 2.35 -2.77
CA PHE A 79 3.91 2.25 -2.90
C PHE A 79 4.40 2.55 -4.32
N SER A 80 3.70 2.04 -5.36
CA SER A 80 4.01 2.34 -6.77
C SER A 80 3.92 3.84 -7.04
N GLU A 81 2.87 4.50 -6.56
CA GLU A 81 2.71 5.95 -6.67
C GLU A 81 3.82 6.71 -5.95
N LEU A 82 4.21 6.27 -4.76
CA LEU A 82 5.32 6.88 -4.02
C LEU A 82 6.63 6.83 -4.81
N VAL A 83 7.03 5.66 -5.31
CA VAL A 83 8.31 5.52 -6.02
C VAL A 83 8.30 6.23 -7.37
N ASN A 84 7.15 6.27 -8.07
CA ASN A 84 7.01 7.07 -9.28
C ASN A 84 7.12 8.57 -8.99
N ALA A 85 6.50 9.05 -7.91
CA ALA A 85 6.61 10.45 -7.50
C ALA A 85 8.06 10.86 -7.16
N ILE A 86 8.83 9.95 -6.58
CA ILE A 86 10.28 10.12 -6.35
C ILE A 86 11.05 10.14 -7.68
N ALA A 87 10.75 9.19 -8.59
CA ALA A 87 11.40 9.09 -9.89
C ALA A 87 11.22 10.36 -10.74
N ASP A 88 10.00 10.91 -10.72
CA ASP A 88 9.64 12.12 -11.46
C ASP A 88 10.17 13.41 -10.78
N GLY A 89 10.79 13.29 -9.60
CA GLY A 89 11.31 14.42 -8.83
C GLY A 89 10.23 15.29 -8.20
N THR A 90 8.96 14.87 -8.24
CA THR A 90 7.84 15.58 -7.58
C THR A 90 7.89 15.48 -6.06
N LEU A 91 8.59 14.45 -5.54
CA LEU A 91 8.77 14.20 -4.12
C LEU A 91 10.24 13.89 -3.81
N GLY A 92 10.77 14.41 -2.70
CA GLY A 92 12.13 14.09 -2.25
C GLY A 92 13.25 14.66 -3.14
N SER A 93 12.96 15.68 -3.97
CA SER A 93 13.95 16.29 -4.88
C SER A 93 15.20 16.82 -4.17
N GLN A 94 15.05 17.29 -2.93
CA GLN A 94 16.14 17.81 -2.10
C GLN A 94 17.07 16.70 -1.56
N ILE A 95 16.66 15.44 -1.58
CA ILE A 95 17.40 14.30 -0.97
C ILE A 95 18.41 13.69 -1.95
N GLY A 96 18.45 14.17 -3.20
CA GLY A 96 19.46 13.74 -4.18
C GLY A 96 19.26 12.31 -4.68
N LEU A 97 18.01 11.85 -4.75
CA LEU A 97 17.65 10.49 -5.20
C LEU A 97 17.67 10.32 -6.73
N SER A 98 17.91 11.40 -7.48
CA SER A 98 17.94 11.43 -8.94
C SER A 98 18.84 10.38 -9.61
N PRO A 99 20.02 10.00 -9.07
CA PRO A 99 20.83 8.93 -9.66
C PRO A 99 20.16 7.56 -9.71
N HIS A 100 19.07 7.37 -8.96
CA HIS A 100 18.30 6.14 -8.89
C HIS A 100 16.92 6.24 -9.57
N SER A 101 16.67 7.27 -10.39
CA SER A 101 15.38 7.48 -11.07
C SER A 101 14.91 6.23 -11.82
N ASP A 102 15.80 5.61 -12.60
CA ASP A 102 15.49 4.45 -13.43
C ASP A 102 15.09 3.25 -12.56
N TYR A 103 15.81 3.05 -11.46
CA TYR A 103 15.48 2.02 -10.47
C TYR A 103 14.09 2.23 -9.87
N PHE A 104 13.71 3.47 -9.54
CA PHE A 104 12.38 3.75 -9.00
C PHE A 104 11.26 3.58 -10.03
N GLN A 105 11.49 3.91 -11.31
CA GLN A 105 10.51 3.68 -12.38
C GLN A 105 10.28 2.18 -12.61
N GLU A 106 11.37 1.40 -12.70
CA GLU A 106 11.28 -0.06 -12.81
C GLU A 106 10.55 -0.66 -11.62
N LEU A 107 10.85 -0.19 -10.41
CA LEU A 107 10.20 -0.63 -9.18
C LEU A 107 8.71 -0.28 -9.17
N GLY A 108 8.34 0.93 -9.60
CA GLY A 108 6.95 1.36 -9.71
C GLY A 108 6.15 0.48 -10.67
N LEU A 109 6.72 0.17 -11.84
CA LEU A 109 6.11 -0.73 -12.82
C LEU A 109 5.99 -2.16 -12.29
N LYS A 110 7.05 -2.70 -11.67
CA LYS A 110 7.05 -4.02 -11.02
C LYS A 110 5.90 -4.12 -10.03
N LYS A 111 5.72 -3.13 -9.15
CA LYS A 111 4.68 -3.15 -8.10
C LYS A 111 3.27 -3.05 -8.65
N LYS A 112 3.07 -2.25 -9.69
CA LYS A 112 1.78 -2.18 -10.39
C LYS A 112 1.42 -3.52 -11.03
N ASN A 113 2.40 -4.21 -11.63
CA ASN A 113 2.20 -5.54 -12.21
C ASN A 113 1.92 -6.60 -11.14
N GLU A 114 2.66 -6.61 -10.03
CA GLU A 114 2.39 -7.50 -8.88
C GLU A 114 0.96 -7.28 -8.34
N ALA A 115 0.53 -6.03 -8.22
CA ALA A 115 -0.82 -5.69 -7.76
C ALA A 115 -1.90 -6.17 -8.74
N ALA A 116 -1.67 -6.05 -10.05
CA ALA A 116 -2.59 -6.56 -11.06
C ALA A 116 -2.71 -8.10 -11.00
N VAL A 117 -1.61 -8.81 -10.77
CA VAL A 117 -1.61 -10.28 -10.59
C VAL A 117 -2.37 -10.68 -9.32
N LEU A 118 -2.19 -9.96 -8.22
CA LEU A 118 -2.96 -10.19 -6.98
C LEU A 118 -4.46 -10.08 -7.23
N LEU A 119 -4.90 -9.02 -7.92
CA LEU A 119 -6.30 -8.80 -8.21
C LEU A 119 -6.85 -9.86 -9.17
N ALA A 120 -6.11 -10.22 -10.21
CA ALA A 120 -6.50 -11.28 -11.15
C ALA A 120 -6.60 -12.67 -10.50
N SER A 121 -5.92 -12.90 -9.37
CA SER A 121 -6.05 -14.13 -8.56
C SER A 121 -7.35 -14.20 -7.72
N THR A 122 -8.23 -13.21 -7.89
CA THR A 122 -9.52 -13.09 -7.20
C THR A 122 -10.61 -12.68 -8.19
N ASP A 123 -11.87 -13.06 -7.94
CA ASP A 123 -13.02 -12.56 -8.70
C ASP A 123 -13.42 -11.12 -8.32
N ILE A 124 -12.45 -10.31 -7.86
CA ILE A 124 -12.69 -8.97 -7.34
C ILE A 124 -12.50 -7.94 -8.46
N VAL A 125 -13.58 -7.27 -8.83
CA VAL A 125 -13.55 -6.09 -9.70
C VAL A 125 -13.00 -4.91 -8.87
N PRO A 126 -11.99 -4.15 -9.35
CA PRO A 126 -11.52 -2.99 -8.62
C PRO A 126 -12.64 -1.94 -8.56
N GLU A 127 -13.06 -1.60 -7.34
CA GLU A 127 -13.93 -0.45 -7.09
C GLU A 127 -13.16 0.80 -7.53
N ALA A 128 -13.67 1.48 -8.56
CA ALA A 128 -13.13 2.76 -9.00
C ALA A 128 -13.19 3.75 -7.83
N ASP A 129 -12.08 4.44 -7.60
CA ASP A 129 -11.90 5.37 -6.49
C ASP A 129 -13.05 6.39 -6.46
N GLY A 130 -13.88 6.24 -5.44
CA GLY A 130 -15.15 6.90 -5.24
C GLY A 130 -15.41 6.93 -3.75
N ASP A 131 -14.75 7.89 -3.10
CA ASP A 131 -15.02 8.37 -1.76
C ASP A 131 -16.53 8.49 -1.52
N VAL A 132 -17.09 7.56 -0.75
CA VAL A 132 -18.06 7.77 0.33
C VAL A 132 -18.05 6.47 1.15
N ASP A 133 -17.79 6.56 2.46
CA ASP A 133 -18.14 5.56 3.46
C ASP A 133 -19.51 4.94 3.13
N GLN A 134 -19.51 3.75 2.52
CA GLN A 134 -20.72 2.99 2.33
C GLN A 134 -21.12 2.42 3.69
N ILE A 135 -21.86 3.24 4.45
CA ILE A 135 -22.72 2.75 5.52
C ILE A 135 -23.55 1.64 4.88
N SER A 136 -23.44 0.42 5.41
CA SER A 136 -24.24 -0.71 4.94
C SER A 136 -25.71 -0.30 4.94
N SER A 137 -26.47 -0.72 3.92
CA SER A 137 -27.91 -0.47 3.84
C SER A 137 -28.67 -0.90 5.11
N GLU A 138 -28.09 -1.83 5.87
CA GLU A 138 -28.60 -2.29 7.16
C GLU A 138 -28.31 -1.32 8.32
N GLU A 139 -27.17 -0.63 8.35
CA GLU A 139 -26.82 0.35 9.38
C GLU A 139 -27.60 1.67 9.23
N PHE A 140 -27.91 2.07 8.00
CA PHE A 140 -28.76 3.24 7.73
C PHE A 140 -30.17 3.07 8.34
N LYS A 141 -30.68 1.84 8.39
CA LYS A 141 -31.99 1.56 8.96
C LYS A 141 -32.02 1.77 10.48
N TYR A 142 -30.92 1.49 11.18
CA TYR A 142 -30.84 1.70 12.64
C TYR A 142 -30.72 3.18 13.00
N LEU A 143 -29.97 3.96 12.23
CA LEU A 143 -29.77 5.40 12.51
C LEU A 143 -31.03 6.26 12.28
N PHE A 144 -31.95 5.82 11.41
CA PHE A 144 -33.14 6.60 11.05
C PHE A 144 -34.48 5.99 11.52
N MET A 145 -34.49 4.82 12.18
CA MET A 145 -35.72 4.27 12.77
C MET A 145 -35.92 4.58 14.26
N GLU A 146 -34.89 5.03 14.99
CA GLU A 146 -35.03 5.41 16.42
C GLU A 146 -35.52 6.85 16.66
N SER A 147 -35.85 7.61 15.61
CA SER A 147 -36.30 9.02 15.74
C SER A 147 -37.80 9.23 15.46
N ASN A 148 -38.64 8.20 15.65
CA ASN A 148 -40.10 8.31 15.51
C ASN A 148 -40.89 7.80 16.73
N ASP A 149 -40.42 8.14 17.94
CA ASP A 149 -41.27 8.15 19.13
C ASP A 149 -41.52 9.60 19.58
N THR A 150 -42.55 10.24 19.03
CA THR A 150 -43.45 11.18 19.74
C THR A 150 -44.69 11.52 18.91
#